data_AF-A0A6I5CIX4-F1
#
_entry.id   AF-A0A6I5CIX4-F1
#
_cell.length_a   1.000
_cell.length_b   1.000
_cell.length_c   1.000
_cell.angle_alpha   90.00
_cell.angle_beta   90.00
_cell.angle_gamma   90.00
#
_symmetry.space_group_name_H-M   'P 1'
#
loop_
_entity.id
_entity.type
_entity.pdbx_description
1 polymer ?
#
loop_
_entity_poly.entity_id
_entity_poly.type
_entity_poly.pdbx_seq_one_letter_code
_entity_poly.pdbx_strand_id
1 'polypeptide(L)'
;MQASIPRQPVREQDGSRPVDDAGLSAELSAVVAGARRRALRDADRQIDTAHLLHSLLEADPEVREVFGGGPRIVRLLGYLVQRSIGYGLRWQSGVEDSGALPV
;
A
#
# COMPACT_ATOMS: atom_id res chain seq x y z
N MET A 1 19.77 33.91 -25.64
CA MET A 1 20.63 33.50 -24.51
C MET A 1 20.04 32.21 -23.96
N GLN A 2 20.69 31.06 -24.20
CA GLN A 2 20.20 29.75 -23.76
C GLN A 2 20.56 29.54 -22.29
N ALA A 3 19.55 29.29 -21.45
CA ALA A 3 19.75 28.95 -20.04
C ALA A 3 20.17 27.47 -19.93
N SER A 4 21.43 27.23 -19.59
CA SER A 4 21.96 25.89 -19.31
C SER A 4 21.37 25.37 -18.00
N ILE A 5 20.53 24.33 -18.08
CA ILE A 5 20.04 23.61 -16.90
C ILE A 5 21.23 22.82 -16.32
N PRO A 6 21.59 22.97 -15.03
CA PRO A 6 22.63 22.15 -14.43
C PRO A 6 22.11 20.72 -14.33
N ARG A 7 22.74 19.78 -15.07
CA ARG A 7 22.49 18.36 -14.87
C ARG A 7 22.97 17.98 -13.46
N GLN A 8 22.03 17.64 -12.59
CA GLN A 8 22.36 16.97 -11.33
C GLN A 8 23.00 15.62 -11.66
N PRO A 9 24.12 15.23 -11.02
CA PRO A 9 24.64 13.89 -11.16
C PRO A 9 23.59 12.90 -10.67
N VAL A 10 23.31 11.87 -11.47
CA VAL A 10 22.60 10.68 -11.03
C VAL A 10 23.28 10.22 -9.74
N ARG A 11 22.56 10.34 -8.61
CA ARG A 11 22.92 9.62 -7.40
C ARG A 11 22.89 8.16 -7.82
N GLU A 12 24.07 7.59 -8.05
CA GLU A 12 24.25 6.16 -8.04
C GLU A 12 23.60 5.69 -6.75
N GLN A 13 22.48 5.00 -6.90
CA GLN A 13 21.79 4.35 -5.80
C GLN A 13 22.72 3.23 -5.36
N ASP A 14 23.64 3.63 -4.49
CA ASP A 14 24.47 2.77 -3.67
C ASP A 14 23.61 1.65 -3.10
N GLY A 15 24.20 0.46 -3.05
CA GLY A 15 23.57 -0.85 -3.15
C GLY A 15 22.23 -1.00 -2.43
N SER A 16 21.34 -1.76 -3.07
CA SER A 16 20.07 -2.27 -2.53
C SER A 16 20.20 -2.69 -1.06
N ARG A 17 20.05 -1.72 -0.16
CA ARG A 17 19.89 -1.96 1.27
C ARG A 17 18.57 -2.72 1.38
N PRO A 18 18.54 -3.95 1.94
CA PRO A 18 17.27 -4.58 2.20
C PRO A 18 16.50 -3.59 3.08
N VAL A 19 15.31 -3.20 2.63
CA VAL A 19 14.39 -2.43 3.46
C VAL A 19 13.86 -3.39 4.51
N ASP A 20 14.70 -3.74 5.49
CA ASP A 20 14.35 -4.74 6.50
C ASP A 20 14.69 -4.30 7.93
N ASP A 21 15.34 -3.16 8.14
CA ASP A 21 15.67 -2.69 9.50
C ASP A 21 14.79 -1.52 9.95
N ALA A 22 13.49 -1.53 9.63
CA ALA A 22 12.54 -0.63 10.28
C ALA A 22 12.18 -1.09 11.73
N GLY A 23 12.79 -2.18 12.22
CA GLY A 23 12.50 -2.75 13.53
C GLY A 23 11.09 -3.34 13.63
N LEU A 24 10.55 -3.79 12.49
CA LEU A 24 9.23 -4.40 12.44
C LEU A 24 9.31 -5.85 12.95
N SER A 25 8.20 -6.34 13.51
CA SER A 25 8.10 -7.77 13.81
C SER A 25 8.16 -8.60 12.53
N ALA A 26 8.49 -9.88 12.65
CA ALA A 26 8.59 -10.77 11.49
C ALA A 26 7.27 -10.85 10.71
N GLU A 27 6.15 -10.84 11.42
CA GLU A 27 4.79 -10.85 10.86
C GLU A 27 4.55 -9.58 10.04
N LEU A 28 4.90 -8.43 10.59
CA LEU A 28 4.70 -7.15 9.92
C LEU A 28 5.65 -7.00 8.72
N SER A 29 6.90 -7.48 8.82
CA SER A 29 7.81 -7.56 7.67
C SER A 29 7.25 -8.44 6.56
N ALA A 30 6.62 -9.58 6.88
CA ALA A 30 5.99 -10.45 5.90
C ALA A 30 4.82 -9.74 5.17
N VAL A 31 3.99 -8.99 5.91
CA VAL A 31 2.90 -8.18 5.35
C VAL A 31 3.45 -7.09 4.41
N VAL A 32 4.46 -6.34 4.84
CA VAL A 32 5.10 -5.30 4.02
C VAL A 32 5.74 -5.89 2.75
N ALA A 33 6.39 -7.06 2.87
CA ALA A 33 6.96 -7.76 1.72
C ALA A 33 5.87 -8.23 0.73
N GLY A 34 4.72 -8.71 1.23
CA GLY A 34 3.55 -9.03 0.41
C GLY A 34 3.02 -7.81 -0.34
N ALA A 35 2.88 -6.69 0.36
CA ALA A 35 2.35 -5.44 -0.20
C ALA A 35 3.26 -4.89 -1.29
N ARG A 36 4.59 -4.98 -1.09
CA ARG A 36 5.61 -4.66 -2.11
C ARG A 36 5.45 -5.49 -3.37
N ARG A 37 5.33 -6.81 -3.24
CA ARG A 37 5.16 -7.70 -4.39
C ARG A 37 3.89 -7.36 -5.17
N ARG A 38 2.80 -7.04 -4.47
CA ARG A 38 1.53 -6.65 -5.10
C ARG A 38 1.65 -5.34 -5.87
N ALA A 39 2.12 -4.27 -5.23
CA ALA A 39 2.32 -2.98 -5.88
C ALA A 39 3.22 -3.09 -7.12
N LEU A 40 4.30 -3.89 -7.04
CA LEU A 40 5.17 -4.16 -8.19
C LEU A 40 4.46 -4.89 -9.33
N ARG A 41 3.60 -5.88 -9.01
CA ARG A 41 2.81 -6.61 -10.02
C ARG A 41 1.74 -5.75 -10.66
N ASP A 42 1.15 -4.85 -9.90
CA ASP A 42 0.08 -3.95 -10.33
C ASP A 42 0.63 -2.65 -10.97
N ALA A 43 1.96 -2.53 -11.06
CA ALA A 43 2.69 -1.37 -11.59
C ALA A 43 2.38 -0.05 -10.85
N ASP A 44 2.04 -0.15 -9.57
CA ASP A 44 1.78 0.98 -8.71
C ASP A 44 3.07 1.70 -8.28
N ARG A 45 3.03 3.03 -8.30
CA ARG A 45 4.18 3.87 -7.94
C ARG A 45 4.46 3.90 -6.45
N GLN A 46 3.48 3.53 -5.63
CA GLN A 46 3.54 3.58 -4.16
C GLN A 46 2.77 2.40 -3.55
N ILE A 47 3.24 1.93 -2.41
CA ILE A 47 2.48 1.03 -1.55
C ILE A 47 1.49 1.88 -0.78
N ASP A 48 0.22 1.51 -0.81
CA ASP A 48 -0.85 2.17 -0.07
C ASP A 48 -1.48 1.24 0.99
N THR A 49 -2.47 1.76 1.71
CA THR A 49 -3.20 1.01 2.72
C THR A 49 -3.93 -0.20 2.14
N ALA A 50 -4.44 -0.14 0.91
CA ALA A 50 -5.14 -1.27 0.30
C ALA A 50 -4.17 -2.43 0.05
N HIS A 51 -2.93 -2.15 -0.38
CA HIS A 51 -1.87 -3.15 -0.51
C HIS A 51 -1.57 -3.83 0.84
N LEU A 52 -1.40 -3.04 1.90
CA LEU A 52 -1.09 -3.55 3.24
C LEU A 52 -2.23 -4.41 3.79
N LEU A 53 -3.47 -3.95 3.67
CA LEU A 53 -4.66 -4.69 4.13
C LEU A 53 -4.85 -6.00 3.35
N HIS A 54 -4.59 -5.99 2.04
CA HIS A 54 -4.65 -7.19 1.24
C HIS A 54 -3.60 -8.22 1.70
N SER A 55 -2.37 -7.77 1.95
CA SER A 55 -1.30 -8.65 2.43
C SER A 55 -1.51 -9.12 3.87
N LEU A 56 -2.15 -8.33 4.73
CA LEU A 56 -2.53 -8.76 6.08
C LEU A 56 -3.58 -9.88 6.04
N LEU A 57 -4.62 -9.72 5.21
CA LEU A 57 -5.62 -10.75 4.98
C LEU A 57 -5.04 -12.01 4.33
N GLU A 58 -3.92 -11.92 3.62
CA GLU A 58 -3.23 -13.07 3.01
C GLU A 58 -2.31 -13.78 4.02
N ALA A 59 -1.64 -13.03 4.90
CA ALA A 59 -0.66 -13.56 5.83
C ALA A 59 -1.28 -14.22 7.07
N ASP A 60 -2.41 -13.69 7.57
CA ASP A 60 -2.94 -14.08 8.87
C ASP A 60 -4.39 -14.62 8.78
N PRO A 61 -4.62 -15.91 9.08
CA PRO A 61 -5.96 -16.48 9.16
C PRO A 61 -6.83 -15.83 10.23
N GLU A 62 -6.29 -15.43 11.38
CA GLU A 62 -7.07 -14.82 12.48
C GLU A 62 -7.66 -13.47 12.04
N VAL A 63 -6.91 -12.72 11.23
CA VAL A 63 -7.43 -11.48 10.62
C VAL A 63 -8.64 -11.78 9.73
N ARG A 64 -8.67 -12.90 9.00
CA ARG A 64 -9.86 -13.28 8.20
C ARG A 64 -11.05 -13.63 9.07
N GLU A 65 -10.82 -14.28 10.21
CA GLU A 65 -11.86 -14.67 11.15
C GLU A 65 -12.52 -13.45 11.81
N VAL A 66 -11.79 -12.35 12.04
CA VAL A 66 -12.38 -11.07 12.52
C VAL A 66 -13.47 -10.55 11.58
N PHE A 67 -13.36 -10.83 10.28
CA PHE A 67 -14.38 -10.47 9.29
C PHE A 67 -15.40 -11.59 9.05
N GLY A 68 -15.47 -12.63 9.88
CA GLY A 68 -16.47 -13.71 9.78
C GLY A 68 -16.28 -14.65 8.58
N GLY A 69 -15.08 -14.67 7.98
CA GLY A 69 -14.69 -15.62 6.94
C GLY A 69 -15.55 -15.59 5.66
N GLY A 70 -15.36 -16.61 4.83
CA GLY A 70 -16.27 -16.97 3.74
C GLY A 70 -16.60 -15.83 2.74
N PRO A 71 -17.88 -15.64 2.34
CA PRO A 71 -18.28 -14.67 1.32
C PRO A 71 -17.93 -13.21 1.65
N ARG A 72 -17.83 -12.86 2.93
CA ARG A 72 -17.51 -11.49 3.36
C ARG A 72 -16.07 -11.15 3.05
N ILE A 73 -15.15 -12.09 3.24
CA ILE A 73 -13.74 -11.96 2.84
C ILE A 73 -13.61 -11.76 1.33
N VAL A 74 -14.34 -12.53 0.52
CA VAL A 74 -14.32 -12.39 -0.94
C VAL A 74 -14.73 -10.98 -1.37
N ARG A 75 -15.80 -10.42 -0.77
CA ARG A 75 -16.21 -9.04 -1.06
C ARG A 75 -15.16 -8.01 -0.63
N LEU A 76 -14.59 -8.17 0.57
CA LEU A 76 -13.55 -7.28 1.08
C LEU A 76 -12.32 -7.27 0.16
N LEU A 77 -11.84 -8.44 -0.27
CA LEU A 77 -10.75 -8.55 -1.23
C LEU A 77 -11.08 -7.87 -2.56
N GLY A 78 -12.32 -8.01 -3.05
CA GLY A 78 -12.81 -7.30 -4.23
C GLY A 78 -12.76 -5.77 -4.07
N TYR A 79 -13.18 -5.23 -2.94
CA TYR A 79 -13.10 -3.80 -2.65
C TYR A 79 -11.66 -3.29 -2.55
N LEU A 80 -10.76 -4.05 -1.93
CA LEU A 80 -9.36 -3.68 -1.82
C LEU A 80 -8.69 -3.59 -3.18
N VAL A 81 -8.94 -4.56 -4.08
CA VAL A 81 -8.43 -4.52 -5.46
C VAL A 81 -8.92 -3.29 -6.22
N GLN A 82 -10.19 -2.90 -6.06
CA GLN A 82 -10.74 -1.71 -6.70
C GLN A 82 -10.06 -0.41 -6.23
N ARG A 83 -9.68 -0.33 -4.95
CA ARG A 83 -9.01 0.85 -4.41
C ARG A 83 -7.55 0.97 -4.88
N SER A 84 -6.85 -0.16 -5.00
CA SER A 84 -5.45 -0.22 -5.46
C SER A 84 -5.25 0.27 -6.89
N ILE A 85 -6.17 -0.04 -7.83
CA ILE A 85 -6.03 0.33 -9.27
C ILE A 85 -6.42 1.81 -9.55
N GLY A 86 -6.23 2.70 -8.58
CA GLY A 86 -6.29 4.15 -8.83
C GLY A 86 -7.63 4.86 -8.59
N TYR A 87 -8.61 4.23 -7.93
CA TYR A 87 -9.68 5.03 -7.31
C TYR A 87 -9.13 5.95 -6.20
N GLY A 88 -8.02 5.54 -5.55
CA GLY A 88 -7.32 6.33 -4.53
C GLY A 88 -6.53 7.53 -5.07
N LEU A 89 -6.06 7.52 -6.32
CA LEU A 89 -5.24 8.61 -6.87
C LEU A 89 -6.04 9.90 -7.11
N ARG A 90 -7.35 9.80 -7.36
CA ARG A 90 -8.26 10.97 -7.37
C ARG A 90 -8.74 11.38 -5.97
N TRP A 91 -8.54 10.53 -4.96
CA TRP A 91 -8.92 10.82 -3.58
C TRP A 91 -7.86 11.67 -2.86
N GLN A 92 -6.59 11.68 -3.31
CA GLN A 92 -5.51 12.43 -2.64
C GLN A 92 -5.74 13.96 -2.54
N SER A 93 -6.76 14.52 -3.19
CA SER A 93 -7.13 15.94 -3.11
C SER A 93 -8.43 16.24 -2.35
N GLY A 94 -9.12 15.24 -1.78
CA GLY A 94 -10.33 15.44 -0.99
C GLY A 94 -10.11 15.15 0.49
N VAL A 95 -10.34 16.14 1.36
CA VAL A 95 -10.49 15.90 2.80
C VAL A 95 -11.66 14.96 3.00
N GLU A 96 -11.44 13.83 3.69
CA GLU A 96 -12.53 12.96 4.15
C GLU A 96 -13.26 13.71 5.29
N ASP A 97 -14.36 14.38 4.96
CA ASP A 97 -15.31 14.80 5.99
C ASP A 97 -16.00 13.55 6.50
N SER A 98 -15.58 13.09 7.69
CA SER A 98 -16.17 11.94 8.37
C SER A 98 -17.61 12.18 8.82
N GLY A 99 -18.20 13.35 8.55
CA GLY A 99 -19.53 13.74 8.96
C GLY A 99 -19.60 13.81 10.47
N ALA A 100 -19.40 15.00 11.05
CA ALA A 100 -19.68 15.19 12.47
C ALA A 100 -21.12 14.72 12.75
N LEU A 101 -21.26 13.64 13.53
CA LEU A 101 -22.56 13.18 13.99
C LEU A 101 -23.14 14.29 14.86
N PRO A 102 -24.38 14.76 14.61
CA PRO A 102 -24.98 15.77 15.46
C PRO A 102 -25.15 15.23 16.88
N VAL A 103 -24.79 16.06 17.86
CA VAL A 103 -25.06 15.86 19.30
C VAL A 103 -26.51 16.20 19.64
#